data_AF-A0A543NKX0-F1
#
_entry.id   AF-A0A543NKX0-F1
#
_cell.length_a   1.000
_cell.length_b   1.000
_cell.length_c   1.000
_cell.angle_alpha   90.00
_cell.angle_beta   90.00
_cell.angle_gamma   90.00
#
_symmetry.space_group_name_H-M   'P 1'
#
loop_
_entity.id
_entity.type
_entity.pdbx_description
1 polymer ?
#
loop_
_entity_poly.entity_id
_entity_poly.type
_entity_poly.pdbx_seq_one_letter_code
_entity_poly.pdbx_strand_id
1 'polypeptide(L)' 'MSDNTDNNENQSDPAGSTTMFHRFVSENNEPEQDQREPRRPLTPIVVTVVGVIAAIAVVASVVAMWG' A
#
# COMPACT_ATOMS: atom_id res chain seq x y z
N MET A 1 35.34 -19.88 6.47
CA MET A 1 34.71 -18.54 6.55
C MET A 1 33.28 -18.74 6.11
N SER A 2 32.33 -18.43 6.99
CA SER A 2 30.96 -18.95 6.97
C SER A 2 30.07 -18.36 5.86
N ASP A 3 29.47 -19.21 5.04
CA ASP A 3 28.21 -18.90 4.36
C ASP A 3 27.08 -19.23 5.34
N ASN A 4 26.55 -18.20 6.00
CA ASN A 4 25.45 -18.28 6.96
C ASN A 4 24.34 -17.28 6.58
N THR A 5 23.88 -17.30 5.34
CA THR A 5 22.79 -16.41 4.92
C THR A 5 21.53 -17.14 4.43
N ASP A 6 21.63 -18.38 3.94
CA ASP A 6 20.49 -18.98 3.22
C ASP A 6 19.72 -20.06 4.01
N ASN A 7 19.99 -20.23 5.30
CA ASN A 7 19.39 -21.29 6.12
C ASN A 7 18.25 -20.83 7.05
N ASN A 8 17.75 -19.60 6.88
CA ASN A 8 16.61 -19.09 7.67
C ASN A 8 15.33 -18.88 6.83
N GLU A 9 15.35 -19.15 5.52
CA GLU A 9 14.16 -19.07 4.66
C GLU A 9 13.39 -20.40 4.61
N ASN A 10 13.95 -21.48 5.17
CA ASN A 10 13.43 -22.84 5.03
C ASN A 10 12.93 -23.47 6.35
N GLN A 11 12.72 -22.68 7.41
CA GLN A 11 11.92 -23.14 8.54
C GLN A 11 10.44 -22.80 8.25
N SER A 12 9.89 -23.43 7.22
CA SER A 12 8.46 -23.47 6.96
C SER A 12 7.78 -24.06 8.19
N ASP A 13 7.12 -23.22 8.97
CA ASP A 13 6.33 -23.67 10.11
C ASP A 13 5.28 -24.67 9.60
N PRO A 14 5.38 -25.97 9.96
CA PRO A 14 4.54 -27.03 9.40
C PRO A 14 3.07 -26.90 9.80
N ALA A 15 2.76 -26.02 10.76
CA ALA A 15 1.40 -25.76 11.20
C ALA A 15 0.63 -24.77 10.31
N GLY A 16 1.29 -24.06 9.37
CA GLY A 16 0.70 -23.17 8.34
C GLY A 16 -0.09 -21.95 8.84
N SER A 17 -0.66 -22.02 10.05
CA SER A 17 -1.53 -21.05 10.70
C SER A 17 -0.76 -19.81 11.14
N THR A 18 0.46 -20.00 11.63
CA THR A 18 1.39 -18.94 12.04
C THR A 18 1.86 -18.13 10.83
N THR A 19 2.07 -18.78 9.69
CA THR A 19 2.35 -18.09 8.41
C THR A 19 1.15 -17.29 7.94
N MET A 20 -0.08 -17.83 8.05
CA MET A 20 -1.30 -17.13 7.63
C MET A 20 -1.62 -15.94 8.55
N PHE A 21 -1.40 -16.07 9.86
CA PHE A 21 -1.53 -14.96 10.81
C PHE A 21 -0.44 -13.91 10.60
N HIS A 22 0.80 -14.32 10.38
CA HIS A 22 1.88 -13.40 10.06
C HIS A 22 1.59 -12.66 8.76
N ARG A 23 1.01 -13.34 7.75
CA ARG A 23 0.53 -12.71 6.52
C ARG A 23 -0.62 -11.73 6.78
N PHE A 24 -1.64 -12.12 7.55
CA PHE A 24 -2.76 -11.23 7.90
C PHE A 24 -2.33 -9.99 8.70
N VAL A 25 -1.42 -10.16 9.66
CA VAL A 25 -0.90 -9.04 10.47
C VAL A 25 0.03 -8.15 9.67
N SER A 26 0.90 -8.72 8.82
CA SER A 26 1.75 -7.94 7.91
C SER A 26 0.92 -7.20 6.86
N GLU A 27 -0.11 -7.80 6.28
CA GLU A 27 -0.97 -7.14 5.27
C GLU A 27 -1.75 -5.94 5.83
N ASN A 28 -1.94 -5.88 7.16
CA ASN A 28 -2.47 -4.69 7.85
C ASN A 28 -1.38 -3.72 8.36
N ASN A 29 -0.11 -4.15 8.40
CA ASN A 29 1.03 -3.36 8.89
C ASN A 29 2.09 -3.06 7.82
N GLU A 30 1.87 -3.43 6.56
CA GLU A 30 2.80 -3.17 5.46
C GLU A 30 2.69 -1.69 5.04
N PRO A 31 3.69 -0.83 5.34
CA PRO A 31 3.89 0.34 4.50
C PRO A 31 4.29 -0.19 3.13
N GLU A 32 3.66 0.32 2.09
CA GLU A 32 3.83 0.00 0.66
C GLU A 32 5.27 0.21 0.15
N GLN A 33 6.24 -0.55 0.65
CA GLN A 33 7.65 -0.43 0.33
C GLN A 33 8.23 -1.83 0.13
N ASP A 34 8.99 -1.97 -0.95
CA ASP A 34 9.77 -3.14 -1.34
C ASP A 34 9.03 -4.33 -1.94
N GLN A 35 8.90 -4.30 -3.27
CA GLN A 35 9.59 -5.28 -4.14
C GLN A 35 9.41 -4.91 -5.62
N ARG A 36 10.56 -4.76 -6.34
CA ARG A 36 10.76 -4.15 -7.67
C ARG A 36 10.85 -2.64 -7.54
N GLU A 37 11.83 -1.99 -8.20
CA GLU A 37 11.91 -0.52 -8.28
C GLU A 37 10.48 0.04 -8.36
N PRO A 38 9.97 0.64 -7.27
CA PRO A 38 8.56 0.87 -7.19
C PRO A 38 8.32 2.06 -8.10
N ARG A 39 7.90 1.79 -9.35
CA ARG A 39 6.99 2.71 -10.02
C ARG A 39 5.79 2.79 -9.09
N ARG A 40 5.89 3.66 -8.07
CA ARG A 40 4.79 4.02 -7.18
C ARG A 40 3.59 4.11 -8.09
N PRO A 41 2.55 3.30 -7.87
CA PRO A 41 1.42 3.32 -8.77
C PRO A 41 0.99 4.79 -8.87
N LEU A 42 1.11 5.37 -10.07
CA LEU A 42 0.68 6.75 -10.30
C LEU A 42 -0.85 6.83 -10.19
N THR A 43 -1.53 5.69 -10.24
CA THR A 43 -2.97 5.54 -10.15
C THR A 43 -3.57 6.15 -8.88
N PRO A 44 -3.10 5.87 -7.63
CA PRO A 44 -3.61 6.54 -6.43
C PRO A 44 -3.42 8.06 -6.48
N ILE A 45 -2.25 8.56 -6.89
CA ILE A 45 -1.98 10.01 -6.94
C ILE A 45 -2.90 10.70 -7.95
N VAL A 46 -3.05 10.12 -9.15
CA VAL A 46 -3.92 10.68 -10.20
C VAL A 46 -5.38 10.71 -9.74
N VAL A 47 -5.88 9.65 -9.12
CA VAL A 47 -7.26 9.60 -8.59
C VAL A 47 -7.45 10.65 -7.50
N THR A 48 -6.49 10.82 -6.59
CA THR A 48 -6.56 11.84 -5.54
C THR A 48 -6.61 13.25 -6.12
N VAL A 49 -5.71 13.58 -7.06
CA VAL A 49 -5.67 14.92 -7.69
C VAL A 49 -6.98 15.21 -8.41
N VAL A 50 -7.49 14.26 -9.19
CA VAL A 50 -8.78 14.41 -9.89
C VAL A 50 -9.93 14.61 -8.90
N GLY A 51 -9.97 13.84 -7.81
CA GLY A 51 -10.98 13.98 -6.77
C GLY A 51 -10.95 15.35 -6.09
N VAL A 52 -9.76 15.86 -5.77
CA VAL A 52 -9.59 17.19 -5.17
C VAL A 52 -10.07 18.29 -6.12
N ILE A 53 -9.69 18.23 -7.39
CA ILE A 53 -10.14 19.21 -8.40
C ILE A 53 -11.67 19.18 -8.53
N ALA A 54 -12.26 17.99 -8.61
CA ALA A 54 -13.71 17.83 -8.68
C ALA A 54 -14.42 18.43 -7.46
N ALA A 55 -13.90 18.17 -6.25
CA ALA A 55 -14.45 18.72 -5.01
C ALA A 55 -14.42 20.25 -4.99
N ILE A 56 -13.28 20.86 -5.38
CA ILE A 56 -13.14 22.32 -5.47
C ILE A 56 -14.14 22.89 -6.48
N ALA A 57 -14.30 22.26 -7.65
CA ALA A 57 -15.23 22.71 -8.68
C ALA A 57 -16.69 22.73 -8.19
N VAL A 58 -17.09 21.71 -7.40
CA VAL A 58 -18.43 21.65 -6.80
C VAL A 58 -18.61 22.79 -5.81
N VAL A 59 -17.67 22.99 -4.89
CA VAL A 59 -17.75 24.08 -3.90
C VAL A 59 -17.82 25.45 -4.58
N ALA A 60 -16.96 25.69 -5.57
CA ALA A 60 -16.97 26.93 -6.33
C ALA A 60 -18.30 27.16 -7.08
N SER A 61 -18.87 26.11 -7.67
CA SER A 61 -20.16 26.18 -8.34
C SER A 61 -21.29 26.51 -7.38
N VAL A 62 -21.28 25.89 -6.18
CA VAL A 62 -22.25 26.21 -5.13
C VAL A 62 -22.09 27.65 -4.68
N VAL A 63 -20.87 28.13 -4.42
CA VAL A 63 -20.67 29.54 -4.03
C VAL A 63 -21.14 30.50 -5.12
N ALA A 64 -20.82 30.22 -6.40
CA ALA A 64 -21.25 31.06 -7.52
C ALA A 64 -22.77 31.02 -7.78
N MET A 65 -23.45 29.94 -7.39
CA MET A 65 -24.90 29.82 -7.52
C MET A 65 -25.66 30.56 -6.41
N TRP A 66 -25.04 30.78 -5.24
CA TRP A 66 -25.67 31.36 -4.06
C TRP A 66 -25.18 32.79 -3.73
N GLY A 67 -24.13 33.28 -4.40
CA GLY A 67 -23.61 34.64 -4.29
C GLY A 67 -24.02 35.51 -5.47
#